data_AF-A0A2U3YQR0-F1
#
_entry.id   AF-A0A2U3YQR0-F1
#
_cell.length_a   1.000
_cell.length_b   1.000
_cell.length_c   1.000
_cell.angle_alpha   90.00
_cell.angle_beta   90.00
_cell.angle_gamma   90.00
#
_symmetry.space_group_name_H-M   'P 1'
#
loop_
_entity.id
_entity.type
_entity.pdbx_description
1 polymer ?
#
loop_
_entity_poly.entity_id
_entity_poly.type
_entity_poly.pdbx_seq_one_letter_code
_entity_poly.pdbx_strand_id
1 'polypeptide(L)'
;MVTSWVITAASTDTLEANDRNSTHIHSYDPCESYTRLDEPSRSMEYTGQGQLCDRDKNGWYRFVGDGGVRLPETCVPMYRCQTDAPMWLNGTHPTLEEGIVTRTACAHWSGNCCLWKSEVQVKACPGEYHVYQLQGTPKCSLRYCTDPYTAKNKCENTCRPEEECSFLNGTWDCYCRQDLNSSDVHSLQPQLNCGAEEIKVSLDKCQLGGLGFGDKVIAYLRDWNCNSITQREERNWISVTSPTEARACGNILERNGTHAIYKNTLSVANEFIIRDTILNINFQCAYPLDMKVSLQTALQPIVSSLNISVDGDGEFTVRMALFQDQNYTSPYEGAVAVLAVESMLYVGAILERGDTSRFNLFLRNCYATPTEDKTDPVKYFIIRNGCPNQYDSTIHVEENGVSSESRFSVQMFMFAGNYDLVFLHCEIHLCDSLNEQCQPSCSRSQLRSEVVAINPAQVLDLGPITRRGTPSLGVVNGTPNSAGFLVAWPMFLLPVLLAGLF
;
A
#
# COMPACT_ATOMS: atom_id res chain seq x y z
N MET A 1 49.39 -43.91 17.02
CA MET A 1 48.79 -42.92 17.94
C MET A 1 47.90 -42.03 17.09
N VAL A 2 46.59 -41.93 17.24
CA VAL A 2 45.67 -42.36 18.31
C VAL A 2 44.37 -42.86 17.66
N THR A 3 43.82 -43.87 18.33
CA THR A 3 42.56 -44.62 18.15
C THR A 3 41.30 -43.76 18.03
N SER A 4 40.41 -44.20 17.14
CA SER A 4 38.98 -43.88 17.10
C SER A 4 38.19 -44.86 17.97
N TRP A 5 37.16 -44.39 18.68
CA TRP A 5 36.06 -45.22 19.17
C TRP A 5 34.74 -44.45 19.10
N VAL A 6 33.82 -44.97 18.31
CA VAL A 6 32.38 -44.68 18.33
C VAL A 6 31.72 -45.93 18.93
N ILE A 7 30.88 -45.76 19.95
CA ILE A 7 29.94 -46.82 20.38
C ILE A 7 28.57 -46.17 20.63
N THR A 8 27.63 -46.55 19.77
CA THR A 8 26.17 -46.44 19.91
C THR A 8 25.64 -47.35 21.03
N ALA A 9 24.66 -46.88 21.80
CA ALA A 9 23.85 -47.74 22.67
C ALA A 9 22.37 -47.65 22.28
N ALA A 10 21.78 -48.81 22.05
CA ALA A 10 20.35 -49.02 21.81
C ALA A 10 19.67 -49.56 23.09
N SER A 11 18.41 -49.14 23.24
CA SER A 11 17.29 -49.56 24.09
C SER A 11 17.34 -50.88 24.87
N THR A 12 16.68 -50.90 26.04
CA THR A 12 15.66 -51.91 26.38
C THR A 12 14.78 -51.45 27.54
N ASP A 13 13.46 -51.53 27.34
CA ASP A 13 12.39 -51.34 28.33
C ASP A 13 12.32 -52.50 29.33
N THR A 14 11.90 -52.20 30.58
CA THR A 14 11.08 -53.12 31.39
C THR A 14 10.13 -52.32 32.29
N LEU A 15 8.85 -52.72 32.29
CA LEU A 15 7.77 -52.24 33.16
C LEU A 15 7.58 -53.18 34.37
N GLU A 16 6.86 -52.66 35.37
CA GLU A 16 6.24 -53.30 36.55
C GLU A 16 7.00 -53.24 37.89
N ALA A 17 6.50 -52.40 38.82
CA ALA A 17 5.75 -52.89 39.99
C ALA A 17 5.11 -51.71 40.74
N ASN A 18 3.81 -51.84 41.00
CA ASN A 18 2.96 -50.94 41.76
C ASN A 18 3.11 -51.26 43.25
N ASP A 19 3.54 -50.31 44.09
CA ASP A 19 3.31 -50.40 45.53
C ASP A 19 2.59 -49.15 46.03
N ARG A 20 1.46 -49.39 46.69
CA ARG A 20 0.51 -48.37 47.11
C ARG A 20 1.00 -47.73 48.40
N ASN A 21 0.72 -46.42 48.48
CA ASN A 21 0.58 -45.61 49.68
C ASN A 21 1.84 -44.83 50.14
N SER A 22 2.14 -43.74 49.44
CA SER A 22 2.64 -42.53 50.07
C SER A 22 1.76 -41.37 49.63
N THR A 23 0.97 -40.86 50.56
CA THR A 23 0.14 -39.66 50.39
C THR A 23 1.03 -38.49 49.98
N HIS A 24 1.05 -38.15 48.69
CA HIS A 24 1.61 -36.90 48.20
C HIS A 24 0.71 -35.78 48.71
N ILE A 25 1.04 -35.22 49.88
CA ILE A 25 0.56 -33.89 50.26
C ILE A 25 1.03 -32.99 49.11
N HIS A 26 0.11 -32.43 48.34
CA HIS A 26 0.42 -31.31 47.48
C HIS A 26 0.99 -30.21 48.37
N SER A 27 2.32 -30.12 48.42
CA SER A 27 3.01 -29.03 49.09
C SER A 27 2.58 -27.77 48.37
N TYR A 28 1.81 -26.92 49.03
CA TYR A 28 1.42 -25.62 48.51
C TYR A 28 2.70 -24.84 48.16
N ASP A 29 2.97 -24.65 46.87
CA ASP A 29 4.09 -23.83 46.41
C ASP A 29 3.59 -22.41 46.15
N PRO A 30 4.04 -21.40 46.91
CA PRO A 30 3.65 -20.01 46.67
C PRO A 30 4.15 -19.45 45.33
N CYS A 31 5.05 -20.14 44.61
CA CYS A 31 5.42 -19.82 43.23
C CYS A 31 4.34 -20.25 42.23
N GLU A 32 3.44 -21.17 42.59
CA GLU A 32 2.35 -21.63 41.72
C GLU A 32 1.01 -20.97 42.05
N SER A 33 0.83 -20.48 43.28
CA SER A 33 -0.42 -19.84 43.74
C SER A 33 -0.15 -18.58 44.57
N TYR A 34 -0.46 -17.43 43.98
CA TYR A 34 -0.30 -16.09 44.58
C TYR A 34 -1.28 -15.08 43.97
N THR A 35 -1.47 -13.95 44.64
CA THR A 35 -2.22 -12.79 44.13
C THR A 35 -1.28 -11.78 43.49
N ARG A 36 -1.66 -11.22 42.33
CA ARG A 36 -0.85 -10.20 41.64
C ARG A 36 -1.15 -8.81 42.22
N LEU A 37 -0.10 -8.01 42.41
CA LEU A 37 -0.16 -6.58 42.73
C LEU A 37 0.50 -5.80 41.60
N ASP A 38 -0.29 -5.07 40.83
CA ASP A 38 0.12 -4.44 39.57
C ASP A 38 -0.08 -2.92 39.54
N GLU A 39 -0.40 -2.30 40.68
CA GLU A 39 -0.70 -0.88 40.74
C GLU A 39 0.57 -0.03 40.54
N PRO A 40 0.70 0.78 39.45
CA PRO A 40 1.91 1.55 39.17
C PRO A 40 2.24 2.58 40.26
N SER A 41 1.22 3.00 41.01
CA SER A 41 1.37 3.91 42.14
C SER A 41 2.12 3.32 43.33
N ARG A 42 2.50 2.03 43.28
CA ARG A 42 3.37 1.39 44.28
C ARG A 42 4.85 1.77 44.14
N SER A 43 5.24 2.40 43.03
CA SER A 43 6.62 2.83 42.79
C SER A 43 7.13 3.78 43.88
N MET A 44 8.37 3.57 44.31
CA MET A 44 9.08 4.50 45.21
C MET A 44 9.35 5.88 44.60
N GLU A 45 9.17 6.05 43.28
CA GLU A 45 9.23 7.34 42.59
C GLU A 45 7.85 8.02 42.41
N TYR A 46 6.76 7.33 42.76
CA TYR A 46 5.42 7.90 42.63
C TYR A 46 5.16 8.99 43.69
N THR A 47 4.77 10.18 43.23
CA THR A 47 4.54 11.39 44.05
C THR A 47 3.11 11.93 43.98
N GLY A 48 2.18 11.20 43.36
CA GLY A 48 0.78 11.62 43.18
C GLY A 48 0.02 11.79 44.51
N GLN A 49 -1.04 12.60 44.47
CA GLN A 49 -1.87 12.92 45.64
C GLN A 49 -2.85 11.78 45.99
N GLY A 50 -3.17 11.65 47.28
CA GLY A 50 -4.04 10.61 47.85
C GLY A 50 -3.26 9.56 48.63
N GLN A 51 -3.90 9.00 49.67
CA GLN A 51 -3.28 8.04 50.58
C GLN A 51 -3.97 6.68 50.48
N LEU A 52 -3.21 5.66 50.07
CA LEU A 52 -3.62 4.26 50.11
C LEU A 52 -2.83 3.50 51.20
N CYS A 53 -3.39 2.36 51.61
CA CYS A 53 -2.81 1.54 52.67
C CYS A 53 -3.04 0.05 52.45
N ASP A 54 -2.12 -0.77 52.93
CA ASP A 54 -2.14 -2.23 52.75
C ASP A 54 -2.60 -2.98 54.02
N ARG A 55 -3.60 -2.45 54.75
CA ARG A 55 -4.13 -3.09 55.98
C ARG A 55 -4.87 -4.40 55.72
N ASP A 56 -5.32 -4.58 54.49
CA ASP A 56 -6.13 -5.70 54.00
C ASP A 56 -5.29 -6.88 53.48
N LYS A 57 -3.95 -6.73 53.39
CA LYS A 57 -3.09 -7.76 52.82
C LYS A 57 -2.98 -8.96 53.74
N ASN A 58 -3.20 -10.16 53.19
CA ASN A 58 -3.07 -11.42 53.91
C ASN A 58 -2.89 -12.56 52.91
N GLY A 59 -1.67 -13.07 52.78
CA GLY A 59 -1.35 -14.19 51.90
C GLY A 59 -0.13 -13.95 51.02
N TRP A 60 0.04 -14.80 50.00
CA TRP A 60 1.14 -14.73 49.05
C TRP A 60 0.82 -13.79 47.89
N TYR A 61 1.70 -12.83 47.65
CA TYR A 61 1.59 -11.83 46.59
C TYR A 61 2.81 -11.81 45.70
N ARG A 62 2.62 -11.42 44.44
CA ARG A 62 3.68 -11.11 43.48
C ARG A 62 3.48 -9.68 42.98
N PHE A 63 4.49 -8.84 43.17
CA PHE A 63 4.53 -7.53 42.53
C PHE A 63 4.83 -7.71 41.04
N VAL A 64 4.07 -7.02 40.20
CA VAL A 64 4.19 -7.05 38.74
C VAL A 64 3.95 -5.63 38.18
N GLY A 65 4.29 -5.41 36.92
CA GLY A 65 4.02 -4.15 36.23
C GLY A 65 5.06 -3.05 36.44
N ASP A 66 4.77 -1.88 35.88
CA ASP A 66 5.73 -0.80 35.62
C ASP A 66 6.18 -0.05 36.88
N GLY A 67 5.43 -0.21 37.98
CA GLY A 67 5.80 0.35 39.29
C GLY A 67 7.00 -0.35 39.94
N GLY A 68 7.42 -1.50 39.41
CA GLY A 68 8.49 -2.35 39.96
C GLY A 68 7.95 -3.72 40.37
N VAL A 69 8.84 -4.73 40.40
CA VAL A 69 8.46 -6.15 40.60
C VAL A 69 8.98 -6.74 41.91
N ARG A 70 9.67 -5.93 42.73
CA ARG A 70 10.11 -6.31 44.07
C ARG A 70 10.06 -5.12 45.03
N LEU A 71 10.01 -5.42 46.33
CA LEU A 71 10.19 -4.42 47.38
C LEU A 71 11.59 -3.76 47.26
N PRO A 72 11.73 -2.46 47.53
CA PRO A 72 13.05 -1.82 47.64
C PRO A 72 13.82 -2.40 48.83
N GLU A 73 15.13 -2.63 48.67
CA GLU A 73 16.02 -3.05 49.77
C GLU A 73 16.61 -1.88 50.54
N THR A 74 16.23 -0.65 50.18
CA THR A 74 16.71 0.59 50.78
C THR A 74 15.55 1.45 51.28
N CYS A 75 15.85 2.30 52.25
CA CYS A 75 14.87 3.18 52.87
C CYS A 75 14.27 4.17 51.86
N VAL A 76 12.96 4.07 51.65
CA VAL A 76 12.20 4.93 50.72
C VAL A 76 11.84 6.26 51.41
N PRO A 77 12.05 7.44 50.78
CA PRO A 77 11.64 8.73 51.34
C PRO A 77 10.14 8.83 51.62
N MET A 78 9.75 9.58 52.65
CA MET A 78 8.33 9.82 53.00
C MET A 78 7.52 10.38 51.81
N TYR A 79 6.21 10.13 51.81
CA TYR A 79 5.28 10.58 50.75
C TYR A 79 5.64 10.03 49.35
N ARG A 80 5.89 8.73 49.29
CA ARG A 80 6.12 7.96 48.05
C ARG A 80 5.17 6.79 47.99
N CYS A 81 5.03 6.15 46.83
CA CYS A 81 4.17 4.97 46.66
C CYS A 81 2.69 5.26 47.04
N GLN A 82 2.24 6.51 46.89
CA GLN A 82 0.88 6.94 47.23
C GLN A 82 0.52 6.65 48.71
N THR A 83 1.49 6.81 49.60
CA THR A 83 1.30 6.65 51.05
C THR A 83 2.19 7.61 51.82
N ASP A 84 1.88 7.82 53.10
CA ASP A 84 2.62 8.73 53.98
C ASP A 84 3.93 8.09 54.48
N ALA A 85 3.84 6.83 54.92
CA ALA A 85 4.94 6.06 55.49
C ALA A 85 5.25 4.82 54.62
N PRO A 86 6.09 4.96 53.59
CA PRO A 86 6.40 3.88 52.65
C PRO A 86 7.14 2.73 53.33
N MET A 87 6.78 1.50 52.95
CA MET A 87 7.41 0.28 53.44
C MET A 87 8.40 -0.31 52.43
N TRP A 88 9.56 -0.70 52.93
CA TRP A 88 10.68 -1.31 52.19
C TRP A 88 11.20 -2.56 52.91
N LEU A 89 11.95 -3.41 52.22
CA LEU A 89 12.49 -4.67 52.76
C LEU A 89 13.84 -4.42 53.43
N ASN A 90 13.94 -4.67 54.72
CA ASN A 90 15.21 -4.61 55.44
C ASN A 90 15.95 -5.95 55.34
N GLY A 91 16.92 -5.97 54.42
CA GLY A 91 17.72 -7.14 54.05
C GLY A 91 17.62 -7.45 52.57
N THR A 92 18.46 -8.37 52.10
CA THR A 92 18.47 -8.79 50.69
C THR A 92 17.39 -9.82 50.39
N HIS A 93 16.88 -9.80 49.15
CA HIS A 93 16.02 -10.83 48.61
C HIS A 93 16.75 -12.18 48.55
N PRO A 94 16.03 -13.30 48.78
CA PRO A 94 16.64 -14.63 48.70
C PRO A 94 17.04 -15.03 47.28
N THR A 95 17.94 -15.99 47.20
CA THR A 95 18.24 -16.77 45.99
C THR A 95 17.36 -18.03 45.91
N LEU A 96 17.37 -18.74 44.77
CA LEU A 96 16.55 -19.94 44.57
C LEU A 96 16.86 -21.07 45.57
N GLU A 97 18.11 -21.18 46.02
CA GLU A 97 18.56 -22.25 46.92
C GLU A 97 18.14 -22.03 48.37
N GLU A 98 17.87 -20.79 48.76
CA GLU A 98 17.52 -20.42 50.15
C GLU A 98 16.07 -20.72 50.51
N GLY A 99 15.21 -21.01 49.53
CA GLY A 99 13.80 -21.32 49.75
C GLY A 99 13.01 -20.14 50.33
N ILE A 100 12.14 -20.41 51.29
CA ILE A 100 11.34 -19.38 51.98
C ILE A 100 12.19 -18.79 53.11
N VAL A 101 12.53 -17.50 53.00
CA VAL A 101 13.27 -16.76 54.04
C VAL A 101 12.37 -15.74 54.72
N THR A 102 12.57 -15.54 56.01
CA THR A 102 11.89 -14.47 56.76
C THR A 102 12.74 -13.21 56.75
N ARG A 103 12.10 -12.06 56.49
CA ARG A 103 12.69 -10.72 56.45
C ARG A 103 11.77 -9.74 57.20
N THR A 104 12.30 -8.55 57.49
CA THR A 104 11.51 -7.48 58.10
C THR A 104 11.20 -6.41 57.06
N ALA A 105 9.93 -6.08 56.87
CA ALA A 105 9.54 -4.87 56.15
C ALA A 105 9.48 -3.69 57.13
N CYS A 106 10.16 -2.60 56.78
CA CYS A 106 10.31 -1.39 57.59
C CYS A 106 9.54 -0.23 56.98
N ALA A 107 8.82 0.53 57.79
CA ALA A 107 8.15 1.76 57.35
C ALA A 107 8.96 3.00 57.74
N HIS A 108 9.20 3.89 56.78
CA HIS A 108 9.89 5.16 57.02
C HIS A 108 8.91 6.26 57.43
N TRP A 109 9.13 6.85 58.61
CA TRP A 109 8.38 8.03 59.05
C TRP A 109 9.19 8.91 60.00
N SER A 110 9.04 10.22 59.89
CA SER A 110 9.66 11.22 60.78
C SER A 110 11.18 11.05 60.92
N GLY A 111 11.87 10.71 59.82
CA GLY A 111 13.32 10.50 59.78
C GLY A 111 13.79 9.15 60.35
N ASN A 112 12.89 8.30 60.86
CA ASN A 112 13.20 6.93 61.25
C ASN A 112 12.81 5.97 60.12
N CYS A 113 13.82 5.39 59.46
CA CYS A 113 13.64 4.45 58.36
C CYS A 113 12.94 3.13 58.71
N CYS A 114 12.80 2.80 59.99
CA CYS A 114 12.13 1.58 60.43
C CYS A 114 11.31 1.81 61.71
N LEU A 115 10.42 2.82 61.65
CA LEU A 115 9.56 3.18 62.78
C LEU A 115 8.53 2.08 63.07
N TRP A 116 7.90 1.55 62.02
CA TRP A 116 7.03 0.38 62.11
C TRP A 116 7.66 -0.80 61.37
N LYS A 117 7.35 -2.00 61.85
CA LYS A 117 7.90 -3.26 61.35
C LYS A 117 6.76 -4.22 61.07
N SER A 118 6.91 -5.00 59.99
CA SER A 118 6.10 -6.17 59.71
C SER A 118 7.04 -7.31 59.34
N GLU A 119 6.76 -8.51 59.82
CA GLU A 119 7.43 -9.70 59.31
C GLU A 119 6.91 -10.00 57.91
N VAL A 120 7.79 -10.45 57.02
CA VAL A 120 7.44 -10.84 55.65
C VAL A 120 8.24 -12.09 55.28
N GLN A 121 7.58 -13.09 54.70
CA GLN A 121 8.28 -14.24 54.12
C GLN A 121 8.47 -14.00 52.63
N VAL A 122 9.66 -14.32 52.11
CA VAL A 122 10.03 -14.10 50.72
C VAL A 122 10.57 -15.41 50.15
N LYS A 123 10.13 -15.78 48.95
CA LYS A 123 10.67 -16.93 48.20
C LYS A 123 11.08 -16.47 46.80
N ALA A 124 12.27 -16.90 46.35
CA ALA A 124 12.66 -16.77 44.95
C ALA A 124 12.06 -17.93 44.14
N CYS A 125 11.51 -17.62 42.97
CA CYS A 125 10.81 -18.58 42.12
C CYS A 125 11.53 -18.78 40.77
N PRO A 126 11.42 -19.98 40.17
CA PRO A 126 11.87 -20.21 38.80
C PRO A 126 11.23 -19.20 37.84
N GLY A 127 12.03 -18.57 36.97
CA GLY A 127 11.57 -17.45 36.12
C GLY A 127 11.95 -16.05 36.63
N GLU A 128 12.90 -15.98 37.58
CA GLU A 128 13.52 -14.72 38.07
C GLU A 128 12.52 -13.72 38.65
N TYR A 129 11.62 -14.21 39.52
CA TYR A 129 10.72 -13.36 40.31
C TYR A 129 10.63 -13.81 41.75
N HIS A 130 10.07 -12.95 42.60
CA HIS A 130 9.87 -13.22 44.03
C HIS A 130 8.39 -13.17 44.39
N VAL A 131 8.02 -14.00 45.36
CA VAL A 131 6.70 -13.97 46.00
C VAL A 131 6.86 -13.64 47.47
N TYR A 132 5.89 -12.89 48.00
CA TYR A 132 5.93 -12.30 49.33
C TYR A 132 4.69 -12.71 50.11
N GLN A 133 4.86 -13.33 51.27
CA GLN A 133 3.76 -13.51 52.21
C GLN A 133 3.59 -12.22 53.00
N LEU A 134 2.64 -11.38 52.56
CA LEU A 134 2.36 -10.08 53.15
C LEU A 134 1.27 -10.19 54.23
N GLN A 135 1.40 -9.36 55.25
CA GLN A 135 0.40 -9.19 56.30
C GLN A 135 -0.11 -7.75 56.32
N GLY A 136 -1.27 -7.54 56.95
CA GLY A 136 -1.88 -6.23 57.06
C GLY A 136 -0.97 -5.26 57.78
N THR A 137 -0.75 -4.08 57.21
CA THR A 137 0.17 -3.09 57.78
C THR A 137 -0.30 -2.56 59.15
N PRO A 138 0.63 -2.20 60.07
CA PRO A 138 0.27 -1.75 61.42
C PRO A 138 -0.60 -0.48 61.52
N LYS A 139 -0.55 0.41 60.53
CA LYS A 139 -1.39 1.63 60.43
C LYS A 139 -1.85 1.81 58.99
N CYS A 140 -2.94 2.53 58.77
CA CYS A 140 -3.43 2.83 57.42
C CYS A 140 -2.64 3.95 56.71
N SER A 141 -1.51 4.37 57.28
CA SER A 141 -0.61 5.30 56.61
C SER A 141 0.57 4.59 55.95
N LEU A 142 0.54 3.25 55.86
CA LEU A 142 1.64 2.42 55.37
C LEU A 142 1.21 1.59 54.16
N ARG A 143 2.12 1.47 53.20
CA ARG A 143 1.95 0.66 51.98
C ARG A 143 3.29 0.05 51.55
N TYR A 144 3.25 -1.19 51.06
CA TYR A 144 4.42 -1.87 50.50
C TYR A 144 4.78 -1.27 49.14
N CYS A 145 5.98 -0.69 49.05
CA CYS A 145 6.50 -0.04 47.86
C CYS A 145 7.14 -1.03 46.90
N THR A 146 7.32 -0.61 45.67
CA THR A 146 8.08 -1.34 44.66
C THR A 146 9.25 -0.50 44.15
N ASP A 147 10.35 -1.17 43.82
CA ASP A 147 11.53 -0.58 43.22
C ASP A 147 11.35 -0.54 41.68
N PRO A 148 11.10 0.63 41.06
CA PRO A 148 10.80 0.72 39.63
C PRO A 148 11.98 0.30 38.75
N TYR A 149 13.22 0.31 39.25
CA TYR A 149 14.39 -0.12 38.50
C TYR A 149 14.43 -1.64 38.24
N THR A 150 13.52 -2.38 38.87
CA THR A 150 13.46 -3.85 38.81
C THR A 150 12.47 -4.36 37.78
N ALA A 151 11.60 -3.49 37.26
CA ALA A 151 10.67 -3.84 36.19
C ALA A 151 11.43 -4.26 34.93
N LYS A 152 11.19 -5.49 34.46
CA LYS A 152 11.68 -5.96 33.16
C LYS A 152 10.71 -5.47 32.08
N ASN A 153 11.26 -4.93 30.99
CA ASN A 153 10.58 -4.15 29.95
C ASN A 153 9.96 -2.85 30.49
N LYS A 154 10.85 -1.86 30.70
CA LYS A 154 10.52 -0.54 31.23
C LYS A 154 9.43 0.14 30.40
N CYS A 155 9.53 0.12 29.07
CA CYS A 155 8.49 0.56 28.16
C CYS A 155 7.79 -0.67 27.56
N GLU A 156 6.46 -0.63 27.43
CA GLU A 156 5.63 -1.73 26.89
C GLU A 156 6.09 -2.18 25.49
N ASN A 157 6.75 -1.28 24.74
CA ASN A 157 7.41 -1.51 23.47
C ASN A 157 8.90 -1.12 23.50
N THR A 158 9.72 -1.78 22.70
CA THR A 158 11.08 -1.33 22.41
C THR A 158 11.01 0.03 21.72
N CYS A 159 11.49 1.09 22.39
CA CYS A 159 11.52 2.43 21.80
C CYS A 159 12.36 2.45 20.51
N ARG A 160 12.01 3.35 19.60
CA ARG A 160 12.76 3.53 18.35
C ARG A 160 14.17 4.06 18.62
N PRO A 161 15.13 3.93 17.68
CA PRO A 161 16.48 4.46 17.84
C PRO A 161 16.53 5.96 18.19
N GLU A 162 15.57 6.73 17.70
CA GLU A 162 15.40 8.17 17.93
C GLU A 162 14.75 8.51 19.27
N GLU A 163 14.29 7.50 20.01
CA GLU A 163 13.58 7.64 21.27
C GLU A 163 14.39 7.06 22.43
N GLU A 164 14.16 7.62 23.62
CA GLU A 164 14.65 7.12 24.88
C GLU A 164 13.46 6.75 25.79
N CYS A 165 13.53 5.54 26.35
CA CYS A 165 12.57 5.10 27.35
C CYS A 165 12.83 5.86 28.64
N SER A 166 11.94 6.79 28.99
CA SER A 166 12.08 7.62 30.19
C SER A 166 10.80 7.60 31.02
N PHE A 167 10.99 7.75 32.35
CA PHE A 167 9.89 7.76 33.31
C PHE A 167 9.42 9.20 33.53
N LEU A 168 8.27 9.54 32.95
CA LEU A 168 7.68 10.87 33.06
C LEU A 168 6.19 10.73 33.38
N ASN A 169 5.68 11.56 34.30
CA ASN A 169 4.28 11.56 34.74
C ASN A 169 3.74 10.24 35.32
N GLY A 170 4.60 9.39 35.88
CA GLY A 170 4.20 8.16 36.57
C GLY A 170 4.03 6.93 35.67
N THR A 171 4.44 7.02 34.40
CA THR A 171 4.45 5.91 33.44
C THR A 171 5.76 5.95 32.64
N TRP A 172 6.27 4.79 32.27
CA TRP A 172 7.38 4.69 31.31
C TRP A 172 6.82 4.78 29.89
N ASP A 173 7.33 5.73 29.11
CA ASP A 173 6.96 5.88 27.70
C ASP A 173 8.21 6.24 26.89
N CYS A 174 8.11 6.12 25.57
CA CYS A 174 9.18 6.46 24.64
C CYS A 174 9.08 7.94 24.26
N TYR A 175 10.15 8.70 24.51
CA TYR A 175 10.22 10.13 24.20
C TYR A 175 11.40 10.41 23.29
N CYS A 176 11.31 11.45 22.47
CA CYS A 176 12.40 11.84 21.58
C CYS A 176 13.68 12.14 22.37
N ARG A 177 14.80 11.58 21.91
CA ARG A 177 16.12 11.86 22.46
C ARG A 177 16.49 13.34 22.31
N GLN A 178 16.97 13.95 23.39
CA GLN A 178 17.43 15.35 23.36
C GLN A 178 18.84 15.50 22.78
N ASP A 179 19.61 14.41 22.74
CA ASP A 179 20.97 14.35 22.20
C ASP A 179 21.02 13.93 20.72
N LEU A 180 19.88 13.99 20.01
CA LEU A 180 19.85 13.81 18.56
C LEU A 180 20.66 14.93 17.91
N ASN A 181 21.94 14.64 17.66
CA ASN A 181 22.92 15.56 17.08
C ASN A 181 22.72 15.67 15.54
N SER A 182 21.46 15.77 15.13
CA SER A 182 21.02 15.90 13.75
C SER A 182 20.95 17.39 13.42
N SER A 183 22.11 18.01 13.21
CA SER A 183 22.16 19.30 12.50
C SER A 183 22.05 19.10 10.97
N ASP A 184 22.23 17.86 10.52
CA ASP A 184 22.30 17.52 9.10
C ASP A 184 20.96 17.01 8.59
N VAL A 185 20.30 17.82 7.76
CA VAL A 185 19.08 17.49 7.00
C VAL A 185 19.20 16.16 6.25
N HIS A 186 20.42 15.73 5.91
CA HIS A 186 20.71 14.45 5.26
C HIS A 186 20.44 13.21 6.12
N SER A 187 20.28 13.38 7.44
CA SER A 187 19.91 12.30 8.35
C SER A 187 18.42 11.98 8.35
N LEU A 188 17.58 12.85 7.77
CA LEU A 188 16.16 12.58 7.62
C LEU A 188 15.95 11.39 6.69
N GLN A 189 15.13 10.44 7.15
CA GLN A 189 14.66 9.32 6.34
C GLN A 189 13.15 9.39 6.14
N PRO A 190 12.67 10.13 5.13
CA PRO A 190 11.25 10.17 4.80
C PRO A 190 10.74 8.78 4.41
N GLN A 191 9.61 8.38 4.97
CA GLN A 191 8.90 7.20 4.52
C GLN A 191 7.93 7.57 3.41
N LEU A 192 8.15 7.00 2.22
CA LEU A 192 7.30 7.19 1.06
C LEU A 192 6.52 5.89 0.78
N ASN A 193 5.20 5.97 0.85
CA ASN A 193 4.30 4.88 0.47
C ASN A 193 3.55 5.28 -0.82
N CYS A 194 3.83 4.56 -1.90
CA CYS A 194 3.24 4.77 -3.22
C CYS A 194 2.08 3.77 -3.41
N GLY A 195 0.88 4.14 -2.95
CA GLY A 195 -0.34 3.36 -3.15
C GLY A 195 -0.94 3.57 -4.54
N ALA A 196 -1.89 2.71 -4.92
CA ALA A 196 -2.58 2.82 -6.22
C ALA A 196 -3.50 4.06 -6.29
N GLU A 197 -4.17 4.38 -5.18
CA GLU A 197 -5.13 5.50 -5.10
C GLU A 197 -4.54 6.75 -4.42
N GLU A 198 -3.60 6.55 -3.48
CA GLU A 198 -2.96 7.64 -2.75
C GLU A 198 -1.46 7.43 -2.57
N ILE A 199 -0.73 8.54 -2.51
CA ILE A 199 0.69 8.64 -2.17
C ILE A 199 0.79 9.27 -0.77
N LYS A 200 1.41 8.57 0.18
CA LYS A 200 1.62 9.04 1.55
C LYS A 200 3.10 9.29 1.80
N VAL A 201 3.44 10.48 2.28
CA VAL A 201 4.79 10.83 2.73
C VAL A 201 4.77 11.09 4.21
N SER A 202 5.64 10.43 4.96
CA SER A 202 5.74 10.54 6.41
C SER A 202 7.15 10.95 6.86
N LEU A 203 7.23 11.82 7.86
CA LEU A 203 8.47 12.22 8.52
C LEU A 203 8.40 11.98 10.02
N ASP A 204 9.52 11.59 10.61
CA ASP A 204 9.62 11.32 12.03
C ASP A 204 9.70 12.63 12.82
N LYS A 205 8.82 12.80 13.81
CA LYS A 205 8.75 14.02 14.62
C LYS A 205 9.99 14.21 15.50
N CYS A 206 10.63 13.14 15.98
CA CYS A 206 11.83 13.24 16.79
C CYS A 206 13.02 13.72 15.95
N GLN A 207 13.15 13.23 14.71
CA GLN A 207 14.17 13.72 13.77
C GLN A 207 13.94 15.20 13.41
N LEU A 208 12.69 15.61 13.21
CA LEU A 208 12.33 17.01 13.01
C LEU A 208 12.69 17.87 14.24
N GLY A 209 12.44 17.36 15.45
CA GLY A 209 12.86 17.95 16.73
C GLY A 209 14.35 18.26 16.79
N GLY A 210 15.20 17.30 16.42
CA GLY A 210 16.66 17.47 16.37
C GLY A 210 17.12 18.57 15.41
N LEU A 211 16.38 18.82 14.33
CA LEU A 211 16.64 19.88 13.36
C LEU A 211 16.12 21.27 13.78
N GLY A 212 15.61 21.40 14.99
CA GLY A 212 15.05 22.66 15.50
C GLY A 212 13.60 22.91 15.08
N PHE A 213 12.89 21.89 14.58
CA PHE A 213 11.44 21.97 14.42
C PHE A 213 10.74 21.69 15.76
N GLY A 214 9.84 22.56 16.20
CA GLY A 214 9.18 22.44 17.50
C GLY A 214 8.06 21.40 17.53
N ASP A 215 7.30 21.33 18.63
CA ASP A 215 6.15 20.42 18.76
C ASP A 215 5.01 20.72 17.77
N LYS A 216 4.94 21.96 17.29
CA LYS A 216 4.00 22.40 16.27
C LYS A 216 4.74 22.48 14.94
N VAL A 217 4.41 21.57 14.04
CA VAL A 217 4.94 21.54 12.68
C VAL A 217 3.78 21.46 11.71
N ILE A 218 3.85 22.23 10.65
CA ILE A 218 2.92 22.18 9.53
C ILE A 218 3.67 21.56 8.35
N ALA A 219 3.12 20.49 7.79
CA ALA A 219 3.61 19.92 6.55
C ALA A 219 2.54 20.02 5.46
N TYR A 220 2.93 20.45 4.27
CA TYR A 220 2.01 20.66 3.15
C TYR A 220 2.70 20.32 1.83
N LEU A 221 1.91 19.91 0.84
CA LEU A 221 2.38 19.67 -0.52
C LEU A 221 2.40 20.97 -1.32
N ARG A 222 2.73 20.90 -2.62
CA ARG A 222 2.71 22.08 -3.50
C ARG A 222 1.36 22.80 -3.51
N ASP A 223 0.26 22.07 -3.35
CA ASP A 223 -1.05 22.63 -3.02
C ASP A 223 -1.25 22.68 -1.51
N TRP A 224 -1.51 23.88 -0.99
CA TRP A 224 -1.75 24.13 0.43
C TRP A 224 -2.96 23.38 0.99
N ASN A 225 -3.95 23.05 0.16
CA ASN A 225 -5.12 22.26 0.59
C ASN A 225 -4.75 20.84 1.02
N CYS A 226 -3.61 20.33 0.54
CA CYS A 226 -3.08 19.03 0.91
C CYS A 226 -2.01 19.22 1.98
N ASN A 227 -2.47 19.40 3.20
CA ASN A 227 -1.63 19.57 4.39
C ASN A 227 -1.94 18.53 5.45
N SER A 228 -0.99 18.32 6.36
CA SER A 228 -1.20 17.49 7.54
C SER A 228 -2.03 18.26 8.55
N ILE A 229 -3.34 18.04 8.55
CA ILE A 229 -4.16 18.33 9.73
C ILE A 229 -3.77 17.25 10.73
N THR A 230 -2.99 17.61 11.75
CA THR A 230 -2.37 16.71 12.73
C THR A 230 -3.30 15.56 13.15
N GLN A 231 -3.27 14.46 12.41
CA GLN A 231 -4.12 13.31 12.71
C GLN A 231 -3.51 12.64 13.93
N ARG A 232 -4.37 12.32 14.90
CA ARG A 232 -4.05 11.64 16.17
C ARG A 232 -3.50 10.22 15.99
N GLU A 233 -3.26 9.76 14.76
CA GLU A 233 -3.18 8.34 14.46
C GLU A 233 -1.79 7.73 14.68
N GLU A 234 -0.72 8.52 14.68
CA GLU A 234 0.61 8.04 15.09
C GLU A 234 1.30 9.13 15.91
N ARG A 235 1.54 8.87 17.20
CA ARG A 235 2.10 9.88 18.13
C ARG A 235 3.36 10.55 17.56
N ASN A 236 4.16 9.83 16.76
CA ASN A 236 5.52 10.23 16.39
C ASN A 236 5.76 10.48 14.89
N TRP A 237 4.75 10.39 14.02
CA TRP A 237 4.90 10.72 12.58
C TRP A 237 4.07 11.94 12.18
N ILE A 238 4.59 12.73 11.24
CA ILE A 238 3.82 13.70 10.47
C ILE A 238 3.66 13.17 9.05
N SER A 239 2.43 12.94 8.62
CA SER A 239 2.12 12.39 7.30
C SER A 239 1.24 13.32 6.50
N VAL A 240 1.52 13.41 5.20
CA VAL A 240 0.65 14.08 4.22
C VAL A 240 0.33 13.09 3.11
N THR A 241 -0.94 13.03 2.73
CA THR A 241 -1.44 12.19 1.63
C THR A 241 -1.81 13.04 0.42
N SER A 242 -1.63 12.46 -0.76
CA SER A 242 -2.10 13.00 -2.04
C SER A 242 -2.79 11.91 -2.83
N PRO A 243 -3.91 12.18 -3.52
CA PRO A 243 -4.41 11.29 -4.56
C PRO A 243 -3.34 11.03 -5.64
N THR A 244 -3.29 9.82 -6.19
CA THR A 244 -2.38 9.41 -7.28
C THR A 244 -2.93 9.91 -8.64
N GLU A 245 -3.18 11.20 -8.73
CA GLU A 245 -3.78 11.85 -9.89
C GLU A 245 -2.92 13.02 -10.37
N ALA A 246 -2.95 13.29 -11.67
CA ALA A 246 -2.24 14.43 -12.25
C ALA A 246 -2.85 15.74 -11.75
N ARG A 247 -1.99 16.70 -11.35
CA ARG A 247 -2.37 18.02 -10.79
C ARG A 247 -3.07 17.99 -9.43
N ALA A 248 -3.63 16.86 -9.00
CA ALA A 248 -4.14 16.71 -7.63
C ALA A 248 -3.03 16.99 -6.61
N CYS A 249 -3.34 17.80 -5.59
CA CYS A 249 -2.35 18.27 -4.61
C CYS A 249 -1.08 18.92 -5.22
N GLY A 250 -1.16 19.41 -6.46
CA GLY A 250 -0.01 19.95 -7.18
C GLY A 250 0.94 18.89 -7.77
N ASN A 251 0.54 17.61 -7.86
CA ASN A 251 1.33 16.55 -8.49
C ASN A 251 1.71 16.87 -9.94
N ILE A 252 2.98 16.66 -10.28
CA ILE A 252 3.46 16.68 -11.66
C ILE A 252 3.57 15.23 -12.14
N LEU A 253 2.83 14.90 -13.20
CA LEU A 253 2.91 13.61 -13.88
C LEU A 253 3.92 13.70 -15.04
N GLU A 254 4.88 12.79 -15.07
CA GLU A 254 5.85 12.61 -16.15
C GLU A 254 5.81 11.16 -16.65
N ARG A 255 5.95 10.94 -17.96
CA ARG A 255 6.02 9.61 -18.56
C ARG A 255 7.38 9.42 -19.22
N ASN A 256 8.11 8.38 -18.83
CA ASN A 256 9.43 8.06 -19.41
C ASN A 256 9.37 6.90 -20.44
N GLY A 257 8.17 6.52 -20.89
CA GLY A 257 7.92 5.42 -21.82
C GLY A 257 7.75 4.04 -21.18
N THR A 258 8.20 3.83 -19.93
CA THR A 258 8.01 2.57 -19.20
C THR A 258 7.27 2.75 -17.88
N HIS A 259 7.34 3.95 -17.29
CA HIS A 259 6.71 4.28 -16.03
C HIS A 259 5.97 5.62 -16.13
N ALA A 260 4.84 5.70 -15.43
CA ALA A 260 4.22 6.95 -15.02
C ALA A 260 4.84 7.39 -13.69
N ILE A 261 5.45 8.57 -13.67
CA ILE A 261 6.18 9.10 -12.52
C ILE A 261 5.42 10.31 -11.99
N TYR A 262 4.88 10.19 -10.78
CA TYR A 262 4.28 11.29 -10.06
C TYR A 262 5.32 11.95 -9.16
N LYS A 263 5.52 13.26 -9.33
CA LYS A 263 6.49 14.08 -8.59
C LYS A 263 5.78 15.16 -7.79
N ASN A 264 6.14 15.32 -6.52
CA ASN A 264 5.67 16.41 -5.68
C ASN A 264 6.73 16.79 -4.64
N THR A 265 6.50 17.90 -3.93
CA THR A 265 7.40 18.45 -2.93
C THR A 265 6.63 18.60 -1.63
N LEU A 266 7.14 17.99 -0.57
CA LEU A 266 6.66 18.17 0.79
C LEU A 266 7.43 19.34 1.43
N SER A 267 6.72 20.36 1.86
CA SER A 267 7.25 21.53 2.56
C SER A 267 6.88 21.46 4.04
N VAL A 268 7.86 21.69 4.92
CA VAL A 268 7.71 21.59 6.37
C VAL A 268 8.16 22.90 7.01
N ALA A 269 7.32 23.43 7.91
CA ALA A 269 7.54 24.69 8.62
C ALA A 269 7.09 24.63 10.09
N ASN A 270 7.73 25.42 10.95
CA ASN A 270 7.41 25.52 12.39
C ASN A 270 6.11 26.27 12.68
N GLU A 271 5.82 27.31 11.92
CA GLU A 271 4.62 28.12 12.09
C GLU A 271 4.07 28.54 10.74
N PHE A 272 2.81 28.99 10.75
CA PHE A 272 2.16 29.54 9.57
C PHE A 272 2.90 30.77 9.01
N ILE A 273 3.55 31.54 9.89
CA ILE A 273 4.41 32.67 9.51
C ILE A 273 5.85 32.18 9.49
N ILE A 274 6.38 31.99 8.28
CA ILE A 274 7.74 31.48 8.05
C ILE A 274 8.72 32.65 8.16
N ARG A 275 9.61 32.63 9.17
CA ARG A 275 10.63 33.69 9.36
C ARG A 275 12.06 33.24 9.11
N ASP A 276 12.35 31.95 9.30
CA ASP A 276 13.73 31.45 9.32
C ASP A 276 13.99 30.38 8.24
N THR A 277 13.38 29.20 8.34
CA THR A 277 13.73 28.04 7.50
C THR A 277 12.51 27.21 7.07
N ILE A 278 12.48 26.79 5.81
CA ILE A 278 11.54 25.80 5.26
C ILE A 278 12.35 24.58 4.83
N LEU A 279 11.93 23.41 5.27
CA LEU A 279 12.47 22.16 4.79
C LEU A 279 11.62 21.67 3.60
N ASN A 280 12.26 21.48 2.44
CA ASN A 280 11.62 20.98 1.24
C ASN A 280 12.16 19.60 0.88
N ILE A 281 11.27 18.63 0.74
CA ILE A 281 11.59 17.24 0.43
C ILE A 281 10.91 16.90 -0.89
N ASN A 282 11.72 16.69 -1.92
CA ASN A 282 11.23 16.24 -3.22
C ASN A 282 11.05 14.72 -3.18
N PHE A 283 9.89 14.23 -3.60
CA PHE A 283 9.62 12.80 -3.69
C PHE A 283 8.99 12.46 -5.03
N GLN A 284 9.13 11.19 -5.42
CA GLN A 284 8.53 10.68 -6.64
C GLN A 284 8.10 9.22 -6.48
N CYS A 285 6.93 8.89 -7.01
CA CYS A 285 6.42 7.52 -7.13
C CYS A 285 6.39 7.13 -8.60
N ALA A 286 7.00 5.99 -8.94
CA ALA A 286 7.04 5.47 -10.29
C ALA A 286 6.17 4.21 -10.39
N TYR A 287 5.17 4.26 -11.25
CA TYR A 287 4.26 3.16 -11.53
C TYR A 287 4.57 2.59 -12.91
N PRO A 288 4.75 1.27 -13.06
CA PRO A 288 4.96 0.67 -14.38
C PRO A 288 3.75 0.95 -15.27
N LEU A 289 4.00 1.27 -16.54
CA LEU A 289 2.94 1.45 -17.52
C LEU A 289 2.42 0.08 -17.95
N ASP A 290 1.15 -0.16 -17.67
CA ASP A 290 0.31 -1.16 -18.31
C ASP A 290 -0.85 -0.44 -19.03
N MET A 291 -1.72 -1.18 -19.70
CA MET A 291 -2.86 -0.59 -20.41
C MET A 291 -3.73 0.29 -19.51
N LYS A 292 -3.99 -0.14 -18.26
CA LYS A 292 -4.86 0.56 -17.32
C LYS A 292 -4.22 1.88 -16.87
N VAL A 293 -2.99 1.84 -16.37
CA VAL A 293 -2.22 3.02 -15.95
C VAL A 293 -2.03 3.97 -17.12
N SER A 294 -1.75 3.45 -18.32
CA SER A 294 -1.58 4.26 -19.52
C SER A 294 -2.86 4.98 -19.96
N LEU A 295 -4.03 4.38 -19.78
CA LEU A 295 -5.30 5.09 -20.04
C LEU A 295 -5.61 6.13 -18.97
N GLN A 296 -5.34 5.84 -17.69
CA GLN A 296 -5.60 6.76 -16.59
C GLN A 296 -4.67 7.99 -16.62
N THR A 297 -3.44 7.82 -17.09
CA THR A 297 -2.44 8.88 -17.13
C THR A 297 -2.48 9.71 -18.42
N ALA A 298 -3.32 9.34 -19.39
CA ALA A 298 -3.43 10.03 -20.68
C ALA A 298 -4.33 11.27 -20.54
N LEU A 299 -4.02 12.34 -21.26
CA LEU A 299 -4.77 13.60 -21.12
C LEU A 299 -6.11 13.50 -21.86
N GLN A 300 -6.09 12.97 -23.08
CA GLN A 300 -7.28 12.81 -23.92
C GLN A 300 -7.21 11.53 -24.75
N PRO A 301 -7.24 10.33 -24.15
CA PRO A 301 -7.14 9.08 -24.89
C PRO A 301 -8.36 8.84 -25.78
N ILE A 302 -8.14 8.24 -26.95
CA ILE A 302 -9.21 7.70 -27.80
C ILE A 302 -9.65 6.36 -27.19
N VAL A 303 -10.72 6.41 -26.40
CA VAL A 303 -11.22 5.29 -25.60
C VAL A 303 -12.74 5.20 -25.68
N SER A 304 -13.25 3.97 -25.68
CA SER A 304 -14.65 3.63 -25.56
C SER A 304 -14.89 3.00 -24.19
N SER A 305 -16.01 3.31 -23.52
CA SER A 305 -16.35 2.73 -22.22
C SER A 305 -17.77 2.19 -22.20
N LEU A 306 -17.94 1.00 -21.64
CA LEU A 306 -19.24 0.35 -21.47
C LEU A 306 -19.37 -0.16 -20.03
N ASN A 307 -20.49 0.15 -19.39
CA ASN A 307 -20.88 -0.44 -18.11
C ASN A 307 -21.84 -1.60 -18.34
N ILE A 308 -21.55 -2.74 -17.73
CA ILE A 308 -22.38 -3.95 -17.80
C ILE A 308 -22.84 -4.28 -16.38
N SER A 309 -24.15 -4.40 -16.18
CA SER A 309 -24.68 -5.03 -14.98
C SER A 309 -24.90 -6.51 -15.25
N VAL A 310 -24.27 -7.38 -14.47
CA VAL A 310 -24.60 -8.81 -14.46
C VAL A 310 -25.61 -9.03 -13.34
N ASP A 311 -26.76 -9.63 -13.65
CA ASP A 311 -27.90 -9.75 -12.72
C ASP A 311 -27.46 -10.32 -11.35
N GLY A 312 -27.41 -9.45 -10.34
CA GLY A 312 -27.04 -9.79 -8.96
C GLY A 312 -25.53 -9.80 -8.64
N ASP A 313 -24.64 -9.76 -9.64
CA ASP A 313 -23.18 -9.93 -9.48
C ASP A 313 -22.39 -8.59 -9.55
N GLY A 314 -23.07 -7.46 -9.70
CA GLY A 314 -22.48 -6.11 -9.63
C GLY A 314 -22.36 -5.39 -10.97
N GLU A 315 -21.78 -4.18 -10.95
CA GLU A 315 -21.51 -3.35 -12.13
C GLU A 315 -20.05 -3.48 -12.55
N PHE A 316 -19.84 -3.82 -13.82
CA PHE A 316 -18.54 -3.99 -14.45
C PHE A 316 -18.31 -2.83 -15.44
N THR A 317 -17.11 -2.27 -15.47
CA THR A 317 -16.74 -1.23 -16.44
C THR A 317 -15.65 -1.77 -17.35
N VAL A 318 -15.94 -1.88 -18.65
CA VAL A 318 -14.97 -2.27 -19.67
C VAL A 318 -14.59 -1.05 -20.49
N ARG A 319 -13.29 -0.92 -20.77
CA ARG A 319 -12.76 0.10 -21.68
C ARG A 319 -12.04 -0.53 -22.84
N MET A 320 -12.17 0.06 -24.03
CA MET A 320 -11.40 -0.32 -25.23
C MET A 320 -10.69 0.91 -25.77
N ALA A 321 -9.40 0.79 -26.10
CA ALA A 321 -8.58 1.89 -26.58
C ALA A 321 -7.64 1.49 -27.71
N LEU A 322 -7.20 2.49 -28.45
CA LEU A 322 -6.20 2.35 -29.52
C LEU A 322 -4.82 2.81 -29.01
N PHE A 323 -3.79 2.00 -29.25
CA PHE A 323 -2.41 2.22 -28.80
C PHE A 323 -1.44 2.35 -29.98
N GLN A 324 -0.36 3.09 -29.75
CA GLN A 324 0.68 3.41 -30.73
C GLN A 324 1.79 2.35 -30.79
N ASP A 325 1.90 1.51 -29.75
CA ASP A 325 2.98 0.55 -29.55
C ASP A 325 2.46 -0.86 -29.26
N GLN A 326 3.31 -1.86 -29.56
CA GLN A 326 3.01 -3.28 -29.36
C GLN A 326 2.87 -3.70 -27.89
N ASN A 327 3.36 -2.89 -26.94
CA ASN A 327 3.20 -3.17 -25.52
C ASN A 327 1.89 -2.61 -24.96
N TYR A 328 1.09 -1.92 -25.80
CA TYR A 328 -0.19 -1.32 -25.41
C TYR A 328 -0.03 -0.31 -24.25
N THR A 329 1.03 0.49 -24.28
CA THR A 329 1.38 1.43 -23.19
C THR A 329 1.23 2.90 -23.57
N SER A 330 1.11 3.24 -24.85
CA SER A 330 1.01 4.60 -25.36
C SER A 330 -0.31 4.75 -26.13
N PRO A 331 -1.42 5.15 -25.48
CA PRO A 331 -2.68 5.33 -26.18
C PRO A 331 -2.59 6.46 -27.21
N TYR A 332 -3.39 6.39 -28.27
CA TYR A 332 -3.64 7.55 -29.12
C TYR A 332 -4.43 8.60 -28.35
N GLU A 333 -4.04 9.87 -28.50
CA GLU A 333 -4.70 11.00 -27.86
C GLU A 333 -5.24 12.00 -28.88
N GLY A 334 -6.34 12.68 -28.53
CA GLY A 334 -7.03 13.65 -29.37
C GLY A 334 -8.35 13.13 -29.95
N ALA A 335 -8.89 13.84 -30.95
CA ALA A 335 -10.20 13.53 -31.52
C ALA A 335 -10.16 12.52 -32.69
N VAL A 336 -9.01 12.35 -33.35
CA VAL A 336 -8.85 11.51 -34.54
C VAL A 336 -7.48 10.84 -34.50
N ALA A 337 -7.42 9.54 -34.76
CA ALA A 337 -6.16 8.83 -34.92
C ALA A 337 -5.68 8.90 -36.38
N VAL A 338 -4.46 9.41 -36.61
CA VAL A 338 -3.88 9.57 -37.96
C VAL A 338 -2.68 8.65 -38.15
N LEU A 339 -2.80 7.62 -39.00
CA LEU A 339 -1.79 6.57 -39.18
C LEU A 339 -1.31 6.43 -40.63
N ALA A 340 -0.09 5.92 -40.86
CA ALA A 340 0.29 5.46 -42.19
C ALA A 340 -0.36 4.10 -42.47
N VAL A 341 -0.61 3.76 -43.75
CA VAL A 341 -1.23 2.48 -44.12
C VAL A 341 -0.33 1.29 -43.74
N GLU A 342 0.99 1.50 -43.71
CA GLU A 342 1.93 0.48 -43.25
C GLU A 342 1.95 0.28 -41.72
N SER A 343 1.34 1.18 -40.94
CA SER A 343 1.33 1.12 -39.47
C SER A 343 0.40 0.03 -38.96
N MET A 344 0.76 -0.59 -37.84
CA MET A 344 -0.11 -1.50 -37.10
C MET A 344 -1.04 -0.70 -36.17
N LEU A 345 -2.31 -1.09 -36.15
CA LEU A 345 -3.28 -0.67 -35.15
C LEU A 345 -3.20 -1.64 -33.98
N TYR A 346 -2.85 -1.16 -32.79
CA TYR A 346 -2.85 -1.96 -31.57
C TYR A 346 -4.12 -1.65 -30.78
N VAL A 347 -5.07 -2.58 -30.74
CA VAL A 347 -6.36 -2.40 -30.05
C VAL A 347 -6.38 -3.28 -28.83
N GLY A 348 -6.70 -2.68 -27.68
CA GLY A 348 -6.82 -3.45 -26.45
C GLY A 348 -8.02 -3.02 -25.63
N ALA A 349 -8.62 -4.01 -24.99
CA ALA A 349 -9.74 -3.84 -24.08
C ALA A 349 -9.38 -4.36 -22.68
N ILE A 350 -9.87 -3.67 -21.65
CA ILE A 350 -9.60 -3.96 -20.24
C ILE A 350 -10.88 -3.92 -19.42
N LEU A 351 -11.01 -4.84 -18.47
CA LEU A 351 -11.98 -4.74 -17.39
C LEU A 351 -11.42 -3.82 -16.29
N GLU A 352 -11.86 -2.56 -16.26
CA GLU A 352 -11.34 -1.54 -15.35
C GLU A 352 -11.85 -1.72 -13.91
N ARG A 353 -13.14 -2.03 -13.77
CA ARG A 353 -13.84 -2.28 -12.50
C ARG A 353 -14.65 -3.56 -12.61
N GLY A 354 -14.58 -4.40 -11.58
CA GLY A 354 -15.27 -5.69 -11.50
C GLY A 354 -14.38 -6.79 -10.91
N ASP A 355 -14.93 -8.00 -10.77
CA ASP A 355 -14.19 -9.18 -10.30
C ASP A 355 -13.33 -9.79 -11.42
N THR A 356 -12.06 -9.38 -11.50
CA THR A 356 -11.07 -9.90 -12.45
C THR A 356 -10.55 -11.29 -12.06
N SER A 357 -10.93 -11.84 -10.89
CA SER A 357 -10.51 -13.19 -10.48
C SER A 357 -11.41 -14.29 -11.03
N ARG A 358 -12.66 -13.94 -11.36
CA ARG A 358 -13.67 -14.87 -11.91
C ARG A 358 -13.90 -14.66 -13.41
N PHE A 359 -13.99 -13.41 -13.85
CA PHE A 359 -14.39 -13.07 -15.21
C PHE A 359 -13.20 -12.72 -16.11
N ASN A 360 -13.09 -13.43 -17.23
CA ASN A 360 -12.17 -13.10 -18.31
C ASN A 360 -12.88 -12.27 -19.37
N LEU A 361 -12.19 -11.26 -19.89
CA LEU A 361 -12.68 -10.45 -20.99
C LEU A 361 -12.54 -11.22 -22.30
N PHE A 362 -13.62 -11.30 -23.08
CA PHE A 362 -13.65 -12.00 -24.36
C PHE A 362 -14.26 -11.12 -25.46
N LEU A 363 -13.50 -10.90 -26.53
CA LEU A 363 -13.93 -10.23 -27.76
C LEU A 363 -14.54 -11.25 -28.70
N ARG A 364 -15.87 -11.21 -28.84
CA ARG A 364 -16.61 -12.17 -29.65
C ARG A 364 -16.57 -11.81 -31.13
N ASN A 365 -16.93 -10.58 -31.47
CA ASN A 365 -16.94 -10.09 -32.84
C ASN A 365 -16.34 -8.69 -32.90
N CYS A 366 -15.20 -8.54 -33.58
CA CYS A 366 -14.61 -7.24 -33.87
C CYS A 366 -14.65 -6.99 -35.37
N TYR A 367 -15.18 -5.84 -35.77
CA TYR A 367 -15.34 -5.46 -37.16
C TYR A 367 -15.14 -3.96 -37.34
N ALA A 368 -14.81 -3.58 -38.56
CA ALA A 368 -14.69 -2.19 -38.95
C ALA A 368 -15.80 -1.79 -39.92
N THR A 369 -16.14 -0.51 -39.90
CA THR A 369 -17.11 0.14 -40.79
C THR A 369 -16.53 1.47 -41.30
N PRO A 370 -17.00 1.95 -42.47
CA PRO A 370 -16.60 3.26 -43.00
C PRO A 370 -17.30 4.44 -42.29
N THR A 371 -18.32 4.17 -41.48
CA THR A 371 -19.11 5.17 -40.74
C THR A 371 -19.16 4.81 -39.25
N GLU A 372 -19.51 5.78 -38.40
CA GLU A 372 -19.65 5.56 -36.95
C GLU A 372 -20.79 4.58 -36.60
N ASP A 373 -21.69 4.31 -37.54
CA ASP A 373 -22.81 3.38 -37.35
C ASP A 373 -22.34 1.93 -37.31
N LYS A 374 -22.34 1.33 -36.12
CA LYS A 374 -22.03 -0.09 -35.92
C LYS A 374 -22.94 -1.05 -36.70
N THR A 375 -24.11 -0.60 -37.16
CA THR A 375 -25.03 -1.40 -37.98
C THR A 375 -24.78 -1.31 -39.48
N ASP A 376 -23.83 -0.48 -39.94
CA ASP A 376 -23.50 -0.26 -41.36
C ASP A 376 -23.39 -1.58 -42.15
N PRO A 377 -24.05 -1.73 -43.31
CA PRO A 377 -24.00 -2.97 -44.10
C PRO A 377 -22.58 -3.35 -44.55
N VAL A 378 -21.68 -2.38 -44.68
CA VAL A 378 -20.27 -2.59 -45.03
C VAL A 378 -19.48 -2.89 -43.75
N LYS A 379 -19.28 -4.19 -43.48
CA LYS A 379 -18.49 -4.66 -42.33
C LYS A 379 -17.26 -5.44 -42.78
N TYR A 380 -16.10 -5.04 -42.28
CA TYR A 380 -14.88 -5.84 -42.37
C TYR A 380 -14.62 -6.55 -41.03
N PHE A 381 -14.86 -7.86 -40.96
CA PHE A 381 -14.64 -8.62 -39.73
C PHE A 381 -13.15 -8.93 -39.53
N ILE A 382 -12.60 -8.45 -38.42
CA ILE A 382 -11.24 -8.70 -37.95
C ILE A 382 -11.23 -9.94 -37.07
N ILE A 383 -12.16 -10.00 -36.11
CA ILE A 383 -12.41 -11.16 -35.25
C ILE A 383 -13.87 -11.59 -35.44
N ARG A 384 -14.09 -12.88 -35.65
CA ARG A 384 -15.41 -13.48 -35.84
C ARG A 384 -15.55 -14.70 -34.95
N ASN A 385 -16.58 -14.72 -34.09
CA ASN A 385 -16.79 -15.78 -33.10
C ASN A 385 -15.54 -16.10 -32.26
N GLY A 386 -14.80 -15.06 -31.86
CA GLY A 386 -13.56 -15.16 -31.08
C GLY A 386 -12.30 -15.46 -31.88
N CYS A 387 -12.40 -15.71 -33.19
CA CYS A 387 -11.28 -16.13 -34.03
C CYS A 387 -10.86 -15.06 -35.04
N PRO A 388 -9.56 -14.88 -35.28
CA PRO A 388 -9.08 -13.92 -36.28
C PRO A 388 -9.47 -14.34 -37.70
N ASN A 389 -9.67 -13.36 -38.56
CA ASN A 389 -9.94 -13.59 -39.97
C ASN A 389 -8.70 -14.14 -40.69
N GLN A 390 -8.74 -15.43 -41.07
CA GLN A 390 -7.60 -16.14 -41.67
C GLN A 390 -7.22 -15.68 -43.09
N TYR A 391 -8.05 -14.86 -43.74
CA TYR A 391 -7.73 -14.32 -45.07
C TYR A 391 -6.80 -13.10 -45.00
N ASP A 392 -6.61 -12.54 -43.81
CA ASP A 392 -5.73 -11.40 -43.57
C ASP A 392 -4.62 -11.81 -42.61
N SER A 393 -3.41 -11.96 -43.14
CA SER A 393 -2.24 -12.37 -42.38
C SER A 393 -1.69 -11.29 -41.46
N THR A 394 -2.20 -10.06 -41.55
CA THR A 394 -1.76 -8.94 -40.70
C THR A 394 -2.45 -8.92 -39.34
N ILE A 395 -3.49 -9.73 -39.16
CA ILE A 395 -4.23 -9.81 -37.90
C ILE A 395 -3.48 -10.73 -36.93
N HIS A 396 -3.17 -10.18 -35.76
CA HIS A 396 -2.61 -10.93 -34.64
C HIS A 396 -3.51 -10.74 -33.42
N VAL A 397 -3.80 -11.83 -32.71
CA VAL A 397 -4.56 -11.80 -31.46
C VAL A 397 -3.61 -12.28 -30.37
N GLU A 398 -3.12 -11.36 -29.55
CA GLU A 398 -2.13 -11.69 -28.51
C GLU A 398 -2.80 -12.38 -27.32
N GLU A 399 -3.96 -11.91 -26.88
CA GLU A 399 -4.79 -12.60 -25.88
C GLU A 399 -6.27 -12.30 -26.07
N ASN A 400 -7.13 -13.29 -25.83
CA ASN A 400 -8.59 -13.13 -25.85
C ASN A 400 -9.24 -14.22 -24.98
N GLY A 401 -10.04 -13.83 -23.97
CA GLY A 401 -10.69 -14.78 -23.06
C GLY A 401 -9.74 -15.45 -22.04
N VAL A 402 -8.54 -14.88 -21.82
CA VAL A 402 -7.51 -15.48 -20.95
C VAL A 402 -7.40 -14.77 -19.60
N SER A 403 -7.58 -13.45 -19.60
CA SER A 403 -7.39 -12.56 -18.46
C SER A 403 -8.50 -11.51 -18.44
N SER A 404 -8.40 -10.51 -17.56
CA SER A 404 -9.25 -9.31 -17.58
C SER A 404 -8.98 -8.38 -18.77
N GLU A 405 -8.07 -8.76 -19.67
CA GLU A 405 -7.65 -7.99 -20.82
C GLU A 405 -7.81 -8.79 -22.12
N SER A 406 -7.93 -8.09 -23.24
CA SER A 406 -7.96 -8.68 -24.57
C SER A 406 -7.28 -7.75 -25.56
N ARG A 407 -6.39 -8.32 -26.38
CA ARG A 407 -5.46 -7.57 -27.22
C ARG A 407 -5.39 -8.19 -28.60
N PHE A 408 -5.54 -7.34 -29.61
CA PHE A 408 -5.29 -7.71 -30.99
C PHE A 408 -4.68 -6.56 -31.76
N SER A 409 -3.94 -6.90 -32.80
CA SER A 409 -3.37 -5.94 -33.74
C SER A 409 -3.74 -6.28 -35.17
N VAL A 410 -3.86 -5.26 -36.01
CA VAL A 410 -4.15 -5.39 -37.44
C VAL A 410 -3.48 -4.26 -38.21
N GLN A 411 -3.02 -4.50 -39.43
CA GLN A 411 -2.43 -3.43 -40.23
C GLN A 411 -3.50 -2.41 -40.63
N MET A 412 -3.16 -1.13 -40.62
CA MET A 412 -4.06 -0.05 -40.99
C MET A 412 -4.60 -0.23 -42.43
N PHE A 413 -5.90 -0.04 -42.63
CA PHE A 413 -6.56 -0.15 -43.93
C PHE A 413 -7.59 0.97 -44.14
N MET A 414 -8.16 1.04 -45.35
CA MET A 414 -9.31 1.89 -45.65
C MET A 414 -10.32 1.16 -46.53
N PHE A 415 -11.58 1.59 -46.49
CA PHE A 415 -12.61 1.05 -47.36
C PHE A 415 -12.50 1.62 -48.79
N ALA A 416 -12.68 0.76 -49.78
CA ALA A 416 -12.80 1.19 -51.17
C ALA A 416 -14.10 1.99 -51.37
N GLY A 417 -14.04 3.07 -52.15
CA GLY A 417 -15.22 3.88 -52.47
C GLY A 417 -15.26 5.29 -51.86
N ASN A 418 -14.09 5.96 -51.76
CA ASN A 418 -13.97 7.32 -51.25
C ASN A 418 -14.32 7.48 -49.76
N TYR A 419 -14.02 6.45 -48.96
CA TYR A 419 -14.09 6.50 -47.51
C TYR A 419 -12.71 6.85 -46.94
N ASP A 420 -12.62 7.98 -46.23
CA ASP A 420 -11.37 8.43 -45.60
C ASP A 420 -11.26 8.02 -44.12
N LEU A 421 -12.37 7.58 -43.52
CA LEU A 421 -12.47 7.23 -42.11
C LEU A 421 -12.74 5.74 -41.92
N VAL A 422 -12.24 5.21 -40.81
CA VAL A 422 -12.49 3.86 -40.32
C VAL A 422 -12.93 3.95 -38.86
N PHE A 423 -13.98 3.21 -38.52
CA PHE A 423 -14.45 2.99 -37.16
C PHE A 423 -14.33 1.51 -36.84
N LEU A 424 -13.98 1.19 -35.59
CA LEU A 424 -13.84 -0.16 -35.07
C LEU A 424 -14.92 -0.43 -34.04
N HIS A 425 -15.51 -1.61 -34.11
CA HIS A 425 -16.61 -2.05 -33.28
C HIS A 425 -16.29 -3.43 -32.74
N CYS A 426 -16.31 -3.62 -31.42
CA CYS A 426 -16.06 -4.91 -30.79
C CYS A 426 -17.18 -5.28 -29.82
N GLU A 427 -17.85 -6.39 -30.10
CA GLU A 427 -18.78 -7.05 -29.19
C GLU A 427 -17.99 -7.78 -28.10
N ILE A 428 -18.26 -7.39 -26.85
CA ILE A 428 -17.60 -7.94 -25.67
C ILE A 428 -18.50 -8.94 -24.93
N HIS A 429 -17.87 -9.87 -24.22
CA HIS A 429 -18.50 -10.81 -23.32
C HIS A 429 -17.62 -11.03 -22.10
N LEU A 430 -18.22 -11.04 -20.92
CA LEU A 430 -17.53 -11.39 -19.67
C LEU A 430 -17.71 -12.89 -19.44
N CYS A 431 -16.66 -13.66 -19.70
CA CYS A 431 -16.68 -15.11 -19.59
C CYS A 431 -16.38 -15.54 -18.15
N ASP A 432 -17.26 -16.34 -17.55
CA ASP A 432 -17.04 -16.93 -16.23
C ASP A 432 -16.10 -18.13 -16.33
N SER A 433 -14.83 -17.93 -15.94
CA SER A 433 -13.78 -18.95 -16.07
C SER A 433 -14.00 -20.22 -15.23
N LEU A 434 -14.90 -20.18 -14.24
CA LEU A 434 -15.24 -21.33 -13.41
C LEU A 434 -16.31 -22.23 -14.04
N ASN A 435 -17.18 -21.65 -14.87
CA ASN A 435 -18.37 -22.31 -15.40
C ASN A 435 -18.30 -22.54 -16.91
N GLU A 436 -17.46 -21.78 -17.62
CA GLU A 436 -17.41 -21.74 -19.08
C GLU A 436 -15.99 -21.88 -19.62
N GLN A 437 -15.87 -22.35 -20.86
CA GLN A 437 -14.60 -22.39 -21.57
C GLN A 437 -14.41 -21.08 -22.35
N CYS A 438 -13.59 -20.18 -21.80
CA CYS A 438 -13.42 -18.82 -22.33
C CYS A 438 -12.56 -18.72 -23.59
N GLN A 439 -11.56 -19.60 -23.75
CA GLN A 439 -10.67 -19.56 -24.91
C GLN A 439 -11.31 -20.27 -26.12
N PRO A 440 -11.41 -19.61 -27.28
CA PRO A 440 -12.03 -20.20 -28.46
C PRO A 440 -11.09 -21.19 -29.15
N SER A 441 -11.64 -22.29 -29.66
CA SER A 441 -10.92 -23.19 -30.56
C SER A 441 -11.17 -22.81 -32.02
N CYS A 442 -10.16 -22.22 -32.68
CA CYS A 442 -10.30 -21.72 -34.05
C CYS A 442 -10.18 -22.83 -35.12
N SER A 443 -11.12 -23.77 -35.08
CA SER A 443 -11.27 -24.83 -36.09
C SER A 443 -11.93 -24.30 -37.39
N ARG A 444 -11.68 -24.97 -38.52
CA ARG A 444 -12.27 -24.59 -39.82
C ARG A 444 -13.81 -24.59 -39.84
N SER A 445 -14.45 -25.40 -39.01
CA SER A 445 -15.91 -25.44 -38.86
C SER A 445 -16.45 -24.22 -38.11
N GLN A 446 -15.72 -23.76 -37.09
CA GLN A 446 -16.12 -22.61 -36.27
C GLN A 446 -16.05 -21.29 -37.07
N LEU A 447 -15.05 -21.17 -37.95
CA LEU A 447 -14.90 -20.04 -38.88
C LEU A 447 -16.02 -19.93 -39.94
N ARG A 448 -16.66 -21.06 -40.27
CA ARG A 448 -17.77 -21.13 -41.24
C ARG A 448 -19.14 -21.02 -40.61
N SER A 449 -19.22 -21.03 -39.29
CA SER A 449 -20.49 -20.89 -38.58
C SER A 449 -21.05 -19.49 -38.79
N GLU A 450 -22.36 -19.40 -38.96
CA GLU A 450 -23.03 -18.09 -39.07
C GLU A 450 -22.78 -17.24 -37.82
N VAL A 451 -22.69 -15.94 -38.02
CA VAL A 451 -22.55 -14.99 -36.90
C VAL A 451 -23.90 -14.98 -36.18
N VAL A 452 -23.89 -15.41 -34.92
CA VAL A 452 -25.01 -15.18 -34.01
C VAL A 452 -25.27 -13.67 -33.99
N ALA A 453 -26.54 -13.27 -33.98
CA ALA A 453 -26.93 -11.86 -33.99
C ALA A 453 -26.10 -11.05 -32.97
N ILE A 454 -25.36 -10.05 -33.46
CA ILE A 454 -24.52 -9.17 -32.64
C ILE A 454 -25.44 -8.35 -31.75
N ASN A 455 -25.19 -8.34 -30.44
CA ASN A 455 -25.94 -7.51 -29.51
C ASN A 455 -25.35 -6.09 -29.47
N PRO A 456 -26.03 -5.05 -30.03
CA PRO A 456 -25.47 -3.71 -30.11
C PRO A 456 -25.20 -3.05 -28.74
N ALA A 457 -25.88 -3.53 -27.68
CA ALA A 457 -25.70 -3.04 -26.31
C ALA A 457 -24.38 -3.52 -25.67
N GLN A 458 -23.73 -4.53 -26.25
CA GLN A 458 -22.45 -5.07 -25.77
C GLN A 458 -21.29 -4.70 -26.70
N VAL A 459 -21.47 -3.71 -27.58
CA VAL A 459 -20.44 -3.28 -28.54
C VAL A 459 -19.77 -2.01 -28.04
N LEU A 460 -18.43 -2.06 -27.94
CA LEU A 460 -17.55 -0.91 -27.78
C LEU A 460 -17.17 -0.36 -29.15
N ASP A 461 -17.14 0.96 -29.28
CA ASP A 461 -16.95 1.69 -30.53
C ASP A 461 -15.69 2.59 -30.44
N LEU A 462 -14.74 2.45 -31.37
CA LEU A 462 -13.49 3.21 -31.45
C LEU A 462 -13.35 3.92 -32.80
N GLY A 463 -12.94 5.19 -32.78
CA GLY A 463 -12.70 5.98 -33.98
C GLY A 463 -13.05 7.45 -33.77
N PRO A 464 -12.92 8.29 -34.81
CA PRO A 464 -12.48 7.94 -36.17
C PRO A 464 -10.97 7.71 -36.30
N ILE A 465 -10.61 6.81 -37.22
CA ILE A 465 -9.23 6.51 -37.62
C ILE A 465 -9.07 6.89 -39.10
N THR A 466 -8.03 7.64 -39.46
CA THR A 466 -7.76 8.09 -40.84
C THR A 466 -6.31 7.86 -41.21
N ARG A 467 -6.04 7.77 -42.52
CA ARG A 467 -4.66 7.73 -43.01
C ARG A 467 -3.99 9.11 -42.95
N ARG A 468 -2.66 9.12 -42.82
CA ARG A 468 -1.80 10.26 -43.10
C ARG A 468 -1.72 10.44 -44.61
N GLY A 469 -2.24 11.54 -45.14
CA GLY A 469 -2.22 11.80 -46.58
C GLY A 469 -0.79 11.95 -47.14
N THR A 470 -0.46 11.22 -48.19
CA THR A 470 0.61 11.57 -49.15
C THR A 470 -0.01 12.29 -50.35
N PRO A 471 0.70 13.23 -51.02
CA PRO A 471 0.18 13.91 -52.20
C PRO A 471 -0.16 12.86 -53.26
N SER A 472 -1.41 12.84 -53.72
CA SER A 472 -1.85 11.96 -54.79
C SER A 472 -0.96 12.12 -56.02
N LEU A 473 -0.36 11.03 -56.49
CA LEU A 473 0.14 10.94 -57.87
C LEU A 473 -1.04 11.28 -58.80
N GLY A 474 -0.84 12.32 -59.61
CA GLY A 474 -1.88 12.99 -60.38
C GLY A 474 -2.74 12.03 -61.18
N VAL A 475 -4.05 12.29 -61.15
CA VAL A 475 -5.04 11.69 -62.03
C VAL A 475 -4.64 11.99 -63.47
N VAL A 476 -4.21 10.96 -64.22
CA VAL A 476 -4.07 11.05 -65.67
C VAL A 476 -5.47 10.94 -66.25
N ASN A 477 -6.11 12.09 -66.52
CA ASN A 477 -7.34 12.14 -67.30
C ASN A 477 -7.01 11.89 -68.78
N GLY A 478 -7.09 10.64 -69.21
CA GLY A 478 -7.10 10.26 -70.61
C GLY A 478 -8.52 10.23 -71.16
N THR A 479 -9.03 11.35 -71.67
CA THR A 479 -10.23 11.37 -72.53
C THR A 479 -9.82 11.51 -73.99
N PRO A 480 -10.20 10.58 -74.90
CA PRO A 480 -9.93 10.70 -76.33
C PRO A 480 -10.94 11.67 -76.96
N ASN A 481 -10.48 12.83 -77.41
CA ASN A 481 -11.32 13.82 -78.09
C ASN A 481 -11.66 13.35 -79.51
N SER A 482 -12.96 13.18 -79.77
CA SER A 482 -13.54 13.10 -81.12
C SER A 482 -14.69 14.10 -81.24
N ALA A 483 -14.40 15.26 -81.84
CA ALA A 483 -15.35 16.22 -82.44
C ALA A 483 -14.47 17.30 -83.10
N GLY A 484 -14.47 17.52 -84.41
CA GLY A 484 -15.64 17.92 -85.20
C GLY A 484 -15.64 19.44 -85.36
N PHE A 485 -14.64 20.00 -86.04
CA PHE A 485 -14.52 21.44 -86.30
C PHE A 485 -15.42 21.86 -87.48
N LEU A 486 -16.46 22.67 -87.21
CA LEU A 486 -17.10 23.53 -88.21
C LEU A 486 -16.45 24.91 -88.15
N VAL A 487 -15.85 25.32 -89.26
CA VAL A 487 -15.16 26.60 -89.41
C VAL A 487 -16.07 27.57 -90.16
N ALA A 488 -16.33 28.74 -89.57
CA ALA A 488 -16.80 29.92 -90.28
C ALA A 488 -15.85 31.09 -89.97
N TRP A 489 -15.20 31.59 -91.02
CA TRP A 489 -14.32 32.76 -91.04
C TRP A 489 -15.14 34.06 -90.95
N PRO A 490 -14.54 35.23 -90.63
CA PRO A 490 -13.93 36.04 -91.69
C PRO A 490 -12.59 36.73 -91.35
N MET A 491 -11.78 36.83 -92.41
CA MET A 491 -10.74 37.81 -92.79
C MET A 491 -10.24 38.85 -91.78
N PHE A 492 -8.92 39.06 -91.71
CA PHE A 492 -8.21 40.07 -92.52
C PHE A 492 -6.67 40.06 -92.29
N LEU A 493 -5.94 40.07 -93.42
CA LEU A 493 -4.59 40.61 -93.71
C LEU A 493 -3.29 40.06 -93.06
N LEU A 494 -2.50 39.41 -93.93
CA LEU A 494 -1.02 39.31 -93.95
C LEU A 494 -0.37 40.70 -94.19
N PRO A 495 0.92 40.96 -93.82
CA PRO A 495 2.09 40.34 -94.50
C PRO A 495 3.26 39.92 -93.57
N VAL A 496 3.86 38.74 -93.77
CA VAL A 496 5.15 38.46 -94.47
C VAL A 496 6.39 39.14 -93.85
N LEU A 497 7.26 38.32 -93.24
CA LEU A 497 8.74 38.37 -93.26
C LEU A 497 9.26 37.13 -92.48
N LEU A 498 9.65 36.01 -93.11
CA LEU A 498 10.95 35.63 -93.71
C LEU A 498 12.13 35.56 -92.73
N ALA A 499 12.89 34.46 -92.91
CA ALA A 499 14.15 34.02 -92.27
C ALA A 499 13.97 33.36 -90.88
N GLY A 500 14.47 32.15 -90.61
CA GLY A 500 15.44 31.32 -91.29
C GLY A 500 16.30 30.66 -90.21
N LEU A 501 16.33 29.32 -90.22
CA LEU A 501 17.39 28.43 -89.70
C LEU A 501 18.36 28.99 -88.66
N PHE A 502 18.31 28.48 -87.42
CA PHE A 502 19.34 27.60 -86.82
C PHE A 502 18.80 26.95 -85.55
#